data_AF-A0A9D6JCV1-F1
#
_entry.id   AF-A0A9D6JCV1-F1
#
_cell.length_a   1.000
_cell.length_b   1.000
_cell.length_c   1.000
_cell.angle_alpha   90.00
_cell.angle_beta   90.00
_cell.angle_gamma   90.00
#
_symmetry.space_group_name_H-M   'P 1'
#
loop_
_entity.id
_entity.type
_entity.pdbx_description
1 polymer ?
#
loop_
_entity_poly.entity_id
_entity_poly.type
_entity_poly.pdbx_seq_one_letter_code
_entity_poly.pdbx_strand_id
1 'polypeptide(L)' 'MTQVPKRDFHFTKAFEELEAIVKEFESEHIDLDEGLKKFERGLALAKQLKAKLQDVEQKIETIKQKFDSDEPKGEE' A
#
# COMPACT_ATOMS: atom_id res chain seq x y z
N MET A 1 10.89 -28.32 7.83
CA MET A 1 10.73 -26.98 8.42
C MET A 1 9.65 -26.28 7.62
N THR A 2 8.44 -26.16 8.18
CA THR A 2 7.27 -25.66 7.46
C THR A 2 7.35 -24.14 7.38
N GLN A 3 7.65 -23.62 6.19
CA GLN A 3 7.75 -22.21 5.91
C GLN A 3 6.37 -21.56 6.11
N VAL A 4 6.26 -20.73 7.13
CA VAL A 4 5.03 -19.98 7.43
C VAL A 4 4.84 -18.97 6.29
N PRO A 5 3.69 -18.96 5.57
CA PRO A 5 3.48 -18.01 4.50
C PRO A 5 3.49 -16.61 5.11
N LYS A 6 4.43 -15.79 4.63
CA LYS A 6 4.57 -14.38 4.94
C LYS A 6 3.21 -13.75 4.65
N ARG A 7 2.49 -13.31 5.69
CA ARG A 7 1.14 -12.73 5.57
C ARG A 7 1.15 -11.72 4.43
N ASP A 8 0.54 -12.10 3.31
CA ASP A 8 0.49 -11.27 2.11
C ASP A 8 -0.30 -10.02 2.47
N PHE A 9 0.36 -8.87 2.35
CA PHE A 9 -0.28 -7.58 2.51
C PHE A 9 -1.26 -7.38 1.35
N HIS A 10 -2.55 -7.48 1.64
CA HIS A 10 -3.61 -7.21 0.67
C HIS A 10 -3.93 -5.73 0.64
N PHE A 11 -3.47 -5.04 -0.42
CA PHE A 11 -3.69 -3.61 -0.62
C PHE A 11 -5.17 -3.21 -0.50
N THR A 12 -6.06 -3.91 -1.20
CA THR A 12 -7.51 -3.63 -1.19
C THR A 12 -8.09 -3.71 0.22
N LYS A 13 -7.76 -4.76 0.98
CA LYS A 13 -8.24 -4.90 2.36
C LYS A 13 -7.72 -3.79 3.28
N ALA A 14 -6.45 -3.43 3.15
CA ALA A 14 -5.86 -2.35 3.93
C ALA A 14 -6.45 -0.98 3.57
N PHE A 15 -6.83 -0.78 2.31
CA PHE A 15 -7.51 0.41 1.83
C PHE A 15 -8.95 0.49 2.35
N GLU A 16 -9.73 -0.59 2.24
CA GLU A 16 -11.07 -0.70 2.81
C GLU A 16 -11.08 -0.45 4.33
N GLU A 17 -10.08 -0.99 5.05
CA GLU A 17 -9.92 -0.75 6.47
C GLU A 17 -9.64 0.74 6.78
N LEU A 18 -8.82 1.39 5.97
CA LEU A 18 -8.55 2.82 6.11
C LEU A 18 -9.79 3.67 5.84
N GLU A 19 -10.58 3.34 4.81
CA GLU A 19 -11.86 4.01 4.52
C GLU A 19 -12.86 3.84 5.65
N ALA A 20 -12.96 2.65 6.23
CA ALA A 20 -13.81 2.39 7.38
C ALA A 20 -13.41 3.24 8.60
N ILE A 21 -12.10 3.36 8.87
CA ILE A 21 -11.57 4.22 9.94
C ILE A 21 -11.98 5.67 9.70
N VAL A 22 -11.78 6.20 8.49
CA VAL A 22 -12.16 7.58 8.15
C VAL A 22 -13.65 7.81 8.38
N LYS A 23 -14.50 6.88 7.94
CA LYS A 23 -15.96 6.96 8.14
C LYS A 23 -16.37 6.96 9.61
N GLU A 24 -15.62 6.28 10.47
CA GLU A 24 -15.84 6.32 11.91
C GLU A 24 -15.43 7.66 12.53
N PHE A 25 -14.40 8.32 11.99
CA PHE A 25 -14.04 9.69 12.39
C PHE A 25 -15.07 10.75 11.94
N GLU A 26 -15.80 10.48 10.86
CA GLU A 26 -16.91 11.33 10.40
C GLU A 26 -18.19 11.14 11.22
N SER A 27 -18.24 10.11 12.09
CA SER A 27 -19.38 9.85 12.96
C SER A 27 -19.32 10.71 14.23
N GLU A 28 -20.47 11.23 14.67
CA GLU A 28 -20.56 12.24 15.74
C GLU A 28 -20.21 11.73 17.16
N HIS A 29 -19.98 10.43 17.33
CA HIS A 29 -19.84 9.76 18.63
C HIS A 29 -18.57 8.92 18.76
N ILE A 30 -17.42 9.42 18.28
CA ILE A 30 -16.15 8.75 18.52
C ILE A 30 -15.61 9.11 19.92
N ASP A 31 -15.36 8.10 20.74
CA ASP A 31 -14.67 8.29 22.01
C ASP A 31 -13.21 8.69 21.77
N LEU A 32 -12.63 9.52 22.63
CA LEU A 32 -11.30 10.09 22.43
C LEU A 32 -10.19 9.03 22.49
N ASP A 33 -10.32 8.03 23.36
CA ASP A 33 -9.39 6.91 23.47
C ASP A 33 -9.51 5.97 22.26
N GLU A 34 -10.73 5.75 21.75
CA GLU A 34 -10.95 5.00 20.52
C GLU A 34 -10.44 5.74 19.28
N GLY A 35 -10.66 7.05 19.23
CA GLY A 35 -10.16 7.93 18.19
C GLY A 35 -8.64 7.86 18.10
N LEU A 36 -7.92 7.92 19.22
CA LEU A 36 -6.46 7.83 19.21
C LEU A 36 -5.97 6.49 18.62
N LYS A 37 -6.56 5.37 19.03
CA LYS A 37 -6.22 4.03 18.50
C LYS A 37 -6.49 3.91 17.00
N LYS A 38 -7.66 4.40 16.55
CA LYS A 38 -8.04 4.40 15.13
C LYS A 38 -7.12 5.30 14.32
N PHE A 39 -6.69 6.43 14.87
CA PHE A 39 -5.73 7.33 14.23
C PHE A 39 -4.38 6.65 14.02
N GLU A 40 -3.81 6.03 15.06
CA GLU A 40 -2.54 5.29 14.95
C GLU A 40 -2.64 4.16 13.92
N ARG A 41 -3.76 3.42 13.92
CA ARG A 41 -4.03 2.37 12.95
C ARG A 41 -4.12 2.91 11.52
N GLY A 42 -4.87 3.98 11.31
CA GLY A 42 -5.01 4.66 10.02
C GLY A 42 -3.67 5.15 9.49
N LEU A 43 -2.83 5.71 10.35
CA LEU A 43 -1.48 6.16 9.99
C LEU A 43 -0.58 4.99 9.57
N ALA A 44 -0.67 3.86 10.27
CA ALA A 44 0.05 2.64 9.92
C ALA A 44 -0.42 2.08 8.56
N LEU A 45 -1.73 2.02 8.31
CA LEU A 45 -2.30 1.58 7.04
C LEU A 45 -1.87 2.48 5.89
N ALA A 46 -1.98 3.81 6.04
CA ALA A 46 -1.57 4.78 5.05
C ALA A 46 -0.08 4.62 4.68
N LYS A 47 0.78 4.41 5.67
CA LYS A 47 2.22 4.16 5.44
C LYS A 47 2.46 2.87 4.64
N GLN A 48 1.74 1.80 4.96
CA GLN A 48 1.86 0.52 4.24
C GLN A 48 1.36 0.63 2.80
N LEU A 49 0.22 1.29 2.58
CA LEU A 49 -0.33 1.53 1.24
C LEU A 49 0.64 2.34 0.38
N LYS A 50 1.20 3.43 0.93
CA LYS A 50 2.21 4.24 0.24
C LYS A 50 3.46 3.44 -0.13
N ALA A 51 3.98 2.64 0.81
CA ALA A 51 5.13 1.78 0.55
C ALA A 51 4.84 0.76 -0.57
N LYS A 52 3.63 0.20 -0.61
CA LYS A 52 3.23 -0.74 -1.65
C LYS A 52 3.11 -0.08 -3.01
N LEU A 53 2.56 1.13 -3.09
CA LEU A 53 2.51 1.90 -4.35
C LEU A 53 3.91 2.18 -4.87
N GLN A 54 4.83 2.58 -3.99
CA GLN A 54 6.22 2.82 -4.37
C GLN A 54 6.92 1.54 -4.89
N ASP A 55 6.73 0.39 -4.23
CA ASP A 55 7.24 -0.91 -4.70
C ASP A 55 6.72 -1.27 -6.10
N VAL A 56 5.43 -0.99 -6.36
CA VAL A 56 4.82 -1.22 -7.68
C VAL A 56 5.39 -0.26 -8.73
N GLU A 57 5.55 1.02 -8.39
CA GLU A 57 6.13 2.03 -9.29
C GLU A 57 7.56 1.65 -9.70
N GLN A 58 8.41 1.30 -8.73
CA GLN A 58 9.78 0.86 -9.02
C GLN A 58 9.82 -0.39 -9.89
N LYS A 59 8.89 -1.33 -9.70
CA LYS A 59 8.77 -2.52 -10.55
C LYS A 59 8.37 -2.15 -11.98
N ILE A 60 7.42 -1.22 -12.14
CA ILE A 60 7.01 -0.72 -13.46
C ILE A 60 8.19 -0.06 -14.16
N GLU A 61 8.95 0.81 -13.48
CA GLU A 61 10.14 1.44 -14.04
C GLU A 61 11.19 0.40 -14.47
N THR A 62 11.45 -0.59 -13.64
CA THR A 62 12.39 -1.69 -13.96
C THR A 62 11.94 -2.46 -15.20
N ILE A 63 10.64 -2.75 -15.31
CA ILE A 63 10.07 -3.43 -16.48
C ILE A 63 10.22 -2.56 -17.72
N LYS A 64 9.89 -1.26 -17.64
CA LYS A 64 10.07 -0.32 -18.75
C LYS A 64 11.52 -0.26 -19.23
N GLN A 65 12.49 -0.13 -18.32
CA GLN A 65 13.91 -0.11 -18.67
C GLN A 65 14.36 -1.40 -19.36
N LYS A 66 13.86 -2.56 -18.93
CA LYS A 66 14.16 -3.84 -19.59
C LYS A 66 13.58 -3.92 -21.00
N PHE A 67 12.37 -3.41 -21.22
CA PHE A 67 11.75 -3.38 -22.54
C PHE A 67 12.43 -2.37 -23.47
N ASP A 68 12.82 -1.19 -22.96
CA ASP A 68 13.53 -0.15 -23.71
C ASP A 68 14.95 -0.58 -24.12
N SER A 69 15.59 -1.44 -23.32
CA SER A 69 16.91 -1.99 -23.62
C SER A 69 16.91 -3.15 -24.64
N ASP A 70 15.73 -3.63 -25.06
CA ASP A 70 15.57 -4.73 -26.03
C ASP A 70 15.23 -4.23 -27.45
N GLU A 71 15.10 -2.91 -27.65
CA GLU A 71 15.17 -2.34 -28.99
C GLU A 71 16.62 -2.42 -29.49
N PRO A 72 16.92 -3.13 -30.59
CA PRO A 72 18.19 -2.98 -31.25
C PRO A 72 18.25 -1.51 -31.66
N LYS A 73 19.15 -0.75 -31.03
CA LYS A 73 19.59 0.53 -31.58
C LYS A 73 20.08 0.20 -32.98
N GLY A 74 19.22 0.46 -33.96
CA GLY A 74 19.58 0.40 -35.36
C GLY A 74 20.81 1.28 -35.53
N GLU A 75 21.93 0.63 -35.81
CA GLU A 75 23.05 1.28 -36.47
C GLU A 75 22.52 1.79 -37.81
N GLU A 76 22.38 3.11 -37.96
CA GLU A 76 22.77 3.94 -39.12
C GLU A 76 22.46 5.42 -38.87
#